data_AF-E5G723-F1
#
_entry.id   AF-E5G723-F1
#
_cell.length_a   1.000
_cell.length_b   1.000
_cell.length_c   1.000
_cell.angle_alpha   90.00
_cell.angle_beta   90.00
_cell.angle_gamma   90.00
#
_symmetry.space_group_name_H-M   'P 1'
#
loop_
_entity.id
_entity.type
_entity.pdbx_description
1 polymer ?
#
loop_
_entity_poly.entity_id
_entity_poly.type
_entity_poly.pdbx_seq_one_letter_code
_entity_poly.pdbx_strand_id
1 'polypeptide(L)' 'LLTHGQEEGQEEDIPPVTCVQNGLRYYDRDVWKPEACRICVCDNGNVLCDDVICDETKNCPGAQVPPGECCPVCPDGEA' A
#
# COMPACT_ATOMS: atom_id res chain seq x y z
N LEU A 1 -52.77 3.17 -14.55
CA LEU A 1 -51.55 4.00 -14.58
C LEU A 1 -51.08 4.15 -13.13
N LEU A 2 -49.79 3.87 -12.91
CA LEU A 2 -49.06 3.75 -11.63
C LEU A 2 -49.38 2.44 -10.88
N THR A 3 -48.40 1.67 -10.38
CA THR A 3 -47.30 2.13 -9.54
C THR A 3 -45.95 1.47 -9.83
N HIS A 4 -44.93 2.33 -9.82
CA HIS A 4 -43.56 2.19 -9.32
C HIS A 4 -42.91 0.80 -9.24
N GLY A 5 -41.73 0.72 -9.85
CA GLY A 5 -40.81 -0.41 -9.78
C GLY A 5 -40.18 -0.59 -8.40
N GLN A 6 -39.67 -1.80 -8.21
CA GLN A 6 -38.92 -2.21 -7.04
C GLN A 6 -37.85 -3.18 -7.56
N GLU A 7 -36.73 -2.62 -8.03
CA GLU A 7 -35.46 -3.34 -8.06
C GLU A 7 -34.84 -3.17 -6.68
N GLU A 8 -35.31 -3.95 -5.71
CA GLU A 8 -34.65 -4.06 -4.41
C GLU A 8 -33.77 -5.30 -4.45
N GLY A 9 -32.55 -5.12 -4.97
CA GLY A 9 -31.46 -6.02 -4.63
C GLY A 9 -31.17 -5.82 -3.14
N GLN A 10 -31.39 -6.85 -2.33
CA GLN A 10 -30.81 -6.90 -0.98
C GLN A 10 -29.29 -6.92 -1.14
N GLU A 11 -28.63 -5.77 -1.00
CA GLU A 11 -27.28 -5.73 -0.46
C GLU A 11 -27.42 -6.21 0.98
N GLU A 12 -27.36 -7.53 1.17
CA GLU A 12 -27.09 -8.12 2.47
C GLU A 12 -25.91 -7.37 3.08
N ASP A 13 -25.98 -6.97 4.37
CA ASP A 13 -24.94 -6.27 5.13
C ASP A 13 -23.63 -7.08 5.15
N ILE A 14 -22.93 -7.19 4.02
CA ILE A 14 -21.64 -7.86 3.90
C ILE A 14 -20.65 -6.91 4.56
N PRO A 15 -20.03 -7.30 5.69
CA PRO A 15 -19.05 -6.44 6.33
C PRO A 15 -17.91 -6.14 5.34
N PRO A 16 -17.38 -4.90 5.34
CA PRO A 16 -16.33 -4.53 4.41
C PRO A 16 -15.12 -5.46 4.58
N VAL A 17 -14.60 -5.93 3.44
CA VAL A 17 -13.39 -6.73 3.41
C VAL A 17 -12.24 -5.89 3.93
N THR A 18 -11.53 -6.40 4.92
CA THR A 18 -10.46 -5.68 5.61
C THR A 18 -9.32 -6.61 5.98
N CYS A 19 -8.13 -6.03 6.06
CA CYS A 19 -6.92 -6.67 6.56
C CYS A 19 -6.55 -6.13 7.93
N VAL A 20 -5.84 -6.94 8.73
CA VAL A 20 -5.28 -6.50 10.02
C VAL A 20 -3.80 -6.84 10.06
N GLN A 21 -2.96 -5.83 10.30
CA GLN A 21 -1.53 -5.99 10.50
C GLN A 21 -1.09 -5.12 11.68
N ASN A 22 -0.35 -5.70 12.63
CA ASN A 22 0.15 -5.00 13.83
C ASN A 22 -0.95 -4.27 14.64
N GLY A 23 -2.17 -4.82 14.66
CA GLY A 23 -3.32 -4.22 15.33
C GLY A 23 -4.00 -3.07 14.57
N LEU A 24 -3.48 -2.68 13.41
CA LEU A 24 -4.08 -1.68 12.53
C LEU A 24 -4.98 -2.36 11.49
N ARG A 25 -6.11 -1.73 11.17
CA ARG A 25 -7.06 -2.18 10.17
C ARG A 25 -6.88 -1.40 8.88
N TYR A 26 -6.86 -2.13 7.77
CA TYR A 26 -6.75 -1.61 6.41
C TYR A 26 -7.94 -2.10 5.58
N TYR A 27 -8.50 -1.25 4.73
CA TYR A 27 -9.56 -1.61 3.79
C TYR A 27 -8.98 -2.35 2.57
N ASP A 28 -9.84 -3.06 1.84
CA ASP A 28 -9.45 -3.65 0.56
C ASP A 28 -8.81 -2.58 -0.34
N ARG A 29 -7.70 -2.95 -1.00
CA ARG A 29 -6.86 -2.09 -1.84
C ARG A 29 -6.05 -1.01 -1.12
N ASP A 30 -6.13 -0.89 0.20
CA ASP A 30 -5.19 -0.03 0.93
C ASP A 30 -3.75 -0.50 0.67
N VAL A 31 -2.86 0.46 0.45
CA VAL A 31 -1.42 0.27 0.32
C VAL A 31 -0.73 1.03 1.44
N TRP A 32 0.16 0.36 2.17
CA TRP A 32 0.87 0.97 3.28
C TRP A 32 2.31 0.49 3.39
N LYS A 33 3.14 1.27 4.10
CA LYS A 33 4.55 0.96 4.39
C LYS A 33 4.73 0.73 5.89
N PRO A 34 4.69 -0.51 6.39
CA PRO A 34 4.92 -0.76 7.81
C PRO A 34 6.37 -0.45 8.21
N GLU A 35 7.29 -0.54 7.26
CA GLU A 35 8.72 -0.24 7.38
C GLU A 35 9.17 0.48 6.11
N ALA A 36 10.29 1.22 6.16
CA ALA A 36 10.76 2.02 5.02
C ALA A 36 10.95 1.19 3.74
N CYS A 37 11.44 -0.04 3.88
CA CYS A 37 11.75 -0.99 2.80
C CYS A 37 10.69 -2.07 2.58
N ARG A 38 9.48 -1.92 3.12
CA ARG A 38 8.40 -2.89 2.92
C ARG A 38 7.14 -2.19 2.46
N ILE A 39 6.51 -2.71 1.42
CA ILE A 39 5.24 -2.21 0.91
C ILE A 39 4.24 -3.36 1.01
N CYS A 40 3.09 -3.07 1.60
CA CYS A 40 2.00 -4.04 1.74
C CYS A 40 0.74 -3.52 1.05
N VAL A 41 -0.07 -4.45 0.56
CA VAL A 41 -1.41 -4.20 0.03
C VAL A 41 -2.41 -5.14 0.70
N CYS A 42 -3.61 -4.65 0.98
CA CYS A 42 -4.73 -5.49 1.35
C CYS A 42 -5.41 -5.98 0.07
N ASP A 43 -5.30 -7.27 -0.22
CA ASP A 43 -5.94 -7.90 -1.37
C ASP A 43 -6.99 -8.91 -0.89
N ASN A 44 -8.24 -8.48 -0.93
CA ASN A 44 -9.42 -9.26 -0.56
C ASN A 44 -9.30 -9.93 0.82
N GLY A 45 -8.82 -9.17 1.81
CA GLY A 45 -8.65 -9.62 3.19
C GLY A 45 -7.31 -10.30 3.49
N ASN A 46 -6.45 -10.45 2.48
CA ASN A 46 -5.09 -10.96 2.65
C ASN A 46 -4.09 -9.81 2.63
N VAL A 47 -3.17 -9.80 3.59
CA VAL A 47 -2.03 -8.88 3.57
C VAL A 47 -0.94 -9.48 2.68
N LEU A 48 -0.67 -8.84 1.55
CA LEU A 48 0.44 -9.18 0.67
C LEU A 48 1.52 -8.12 0.82
N CYS A 49 2.75 -8.52 1.06
CA CYS A 49 3.87 -7.58 1.24
C CYS A 49 5.06 -7.99 0.38
N ASP A 50 5.72 -6.99 -0.19
CA ASP A 50 7.00 -7.13 -0.89
C ASP A 50 8.04 -6.22 -0.25
N ASP A 51 9.30 -6.66 -0.32
CA ASP A 51 10.44 -5.87 0.11
C ASP A 51 10.96 -5.02 -1.06
N VAL A 52 11.29 -3.76 -0.78
CA VAL A 52 11.84 -2.82 -1.76
C VAL A 52 13.31 -3.15 -2.01
N ILE A 53 13.63 -3.47 -3.25
CA ILE A 53 15.00 -3.68 -3.71
C ILE A 53 15.50 -2.37 -4.32
N CYS A 54 16.57 -1.82 -3.77
CA CYS A 54 17.18 -0.59 -4.26
C CYS A 54 18.13 -0.88 -5.42
N ASP A 55 18.11 -0.01 -6.42
CA ASP A 55 19.13 -0.02 -7.46
C ASP A 55 20.50 0.30 -6.87
N GLU A 56 21.54 -0.35 -7.39
CA GLU A 56 22.91 -0.04 -7.02
C GLU A 56 23.25 1.37 -7.50
N THR A 57 23.45 2.31 -6.57
CA THR A 57 23.98 3.64 -6.86
C THR A 57 25.47 3.52 -7.22
N LYS A 58 25.78 2.96 -8.39
CA LYS A 58 27.15 2.77 -8.85
C LYS A 58 27.80 4.14 -9.06
N ASN A 59 28.90 4.38 -8.35
CA ASN A 59 29.73 5.59 -8.45
C ASN A 59 29.08 6.87 -7.93
N CYS A 60 28.43 6.81 -6.77
CA CYS A 60 27.89 7.99 -6.10
C CYS A 60 28.47 8.15 -4.68
N PRO A 61 29.68 8.73 -4.55
CA PRO A 61 30.27 9.04 -3.25
C PRO A 61 29.37 10.06 -2.52
N GLY A 62 28.77 9.66 -1.40
CA GLY A 62 27.87 10.53 -0.63
C GLY A 62 26.39 10.26 -0.81
N ALA A 63 26.02 9.15 -1.46
CA ALA A 63 24.64 8.66 -1.45
C ALA A 63 24.13 8.47 -0.01
N GLN A 64 22.94 8.97 0.27
CA GLN A 64 22.36 8.99 1.61
C GLN A 64 20.90 8.51 1.56
N VAL A 65 20.46 7.80 2.59
CA VAL A 65 19.07 7.37 2.74
C VAL A 65 18.29 8.46 3.49
N PRO A 66 17.31 9.12 2.86
CA PRO A 66 16.48 10.09 3.56
C PRO A 66 15.68 9.47 4.72
N PRO A 67 15.35 10.22 5.78
CA PRO A 67 14.51 9.70 6.87
C PRO A 67 13.17 9.16 6.36
N GLY A 68 12.88 7.89 6.65
CA GLY A 68 11.64 7.22 6.24
C GLY A 68 11.68 6.56 4.86
N GLU A 69 12.74 6.77 4.08
CA GLU A 69 12.93 6.14 2.77
C GLU A 69 13.77 4.86 2.86
N CYS A 70 13.57 3.96 1.89
CA CYS A 70 14.36 2.73 1.82
C CYS A 70 15.70 2.94 1.15
N CYS A 71 15.69 3.66 0.02
CA CYS A 71 16.81 3.65 -0.91
C CYS A 71 17.67 4.91 -0.80
N PRO A 72 18.99 4.75 -0.99
CA PRO A 72 19.88 5.90 -1.02
C PRO A 72 19.64 6.74 -2.28
N VAL A 73 19.78 8.05 -2.12
CA VAL A 73 19.69 9.02 -3.22
C VAL A 73 21.01 9.76 -3.34
N CYS A 74 21.43 10.02 -4.57
CA CYS A 74 22.59 10.84 -4.86
C CYS A 74 22.29 12.32 -4.65
N PRO A 75 23.20 13.09 -4.02
CA PRO A 75 23.06 14.54 -3.98
C PRO A 75 23.05 15.11 -5.42
N ASP A 76 22.18 16.08 -5.66
CA ASP A 76 22.04 16.73 -6.97
C ASP A 76 23.40 17.31 -7.42
N GLY A 77 23.97 16.76 -8.51
CA GLY A 77 25.24 17.21 -9.07
C GLY A 77 26.15 16.10 -9.62
N GLU A 78 25.90 14.84 -9.24
CA GLU A 78 26.62 13.66 -9.73
C GLU A 78 25.61 12.59 -10.18
N ALA A 79 25.22 12.67 -11.47
CA ALA A 79 24.50 11.65 -12.22
C ALA A 79 25.26 11.35 -13.52
#